data_AF-A0A7W1HKY5-F1
#
_entry.id   AF-A0A7W1HKY5-F1
#
_cell.length_a   1.000
_cell.length_b   1.000
_cell.length_c   1.000
_cell.angle_alpha   90.00
_cell.angle_beta   90.00
_cell.angle_gamma   90.00
#
_symmetry.space_group_name_H-M   'P 1'
#
loop_
_entity.id
_entity.type
_entity.pdbx_description
1 polymer ?
#
loop_
_entity_poly.entity_id
_entity_poly.type
_entity_poly.pdbx_seq_one_letter_code
_entity_poly.pdbx_strand_id
1 'polypeptide(L)'
;MKKFTLLCLVVLCAARPGFLAAAEEAAPLAEAVWKASGGENWPNVKTIDFTFAVEKGGQTLVSAEHHWDVVAQTDRVKWKGKDVTVNLADPATDEDGKAAYARWVNDSYWLLAPLKFKDRGIQFKAEGRKTIDGAECEVLLLSFDQVGLTPNDQYRLYIDPATKLLASWDYISEPGKSKHGTWENYQKSGGLTLATEHKMDEVEIKILNLKVTSSQ
;
A
#
# COMPACT_ATOMS: atom_id res chain seq x y z
N MET A 1 26.76 35.93 -24.81
CA MET A 1 25.64 35.83 -23.84
C MET A 1 24.34 35.63 -24.62
N LYS A 2 23.86 34.39 -24.77
CA LYS A 2 22.56 34.09 -25.40
C LYS A 2 21.57 33.78 -24.27
N LYS A 3 20.53 34.63 -24.13
CA LYS A 3 19.44 34.44 -23.17
C LYS A 3 18.52 33.34 -23.72
N PHE A 4 18.44 32.20 -23.03
CA PHE A 4 17.40 31.20 -23.24
C PHE A 4 16.20 31.58 -22.37
N THR A 5 15.10 31.99 -23.00
CA THR A 5 13.81 32.16 -22.34
C THR A 5 13.19 30.78 -22.22
N LEU A 6 13.09 30.26 -20.99
CA LEU A 6 12.37 29.03 -20.68
C LEU A 6 10.86 29.32 -20.75
N LEU A 7 10.21 28.82 -21.80
CA LEU A 7 8.76 28.83 -21.94
C LEU A 7 8.21 27.75 -20.99
N CYS A 8 7.66 28.18 -19.84
CA CYS A 8 7.02 27.30 -18.88
C CYS A 8 5.67 26.85 -19.46
N LEU A 9 5.63 25.66 -20.06
CA LEU A 9 4.39 25.04 -20.51
C LEU A 9 3.68 24.48 -19.27
N VAL A 10 2.76 25.25 -18.69
CA VAL A 10 1.82 24.74 -17.69
C VAL A 10 0.85 23.81 -18.43
N VAL A 11 1.09 22.51 -18.36
CA VAL A 11 0.09 21.50 -18.73
C VAL A 11 -0.98 21.55 -17.63
N LEU A 12 -2.05 22.31 -17.87
CA LEU A 12 -3.26 22.23 -17.08
C LEU A 12 -3.86 20.83 -17.33
N CYS A 13 -3.61 19.89 -16.43
CA CYS A 13 -4.27 18.59 -16.46
C CYS A 13 -5.75 18.81 -16.09
N ALA A 14 -6.58 19.10 -17.08
CA ALA A 14 -8.01 19.19 -16.88
C ALA A 14 -8.55 17.79 -16.57
N ALA A 15 -8.78 17.50 -15.29
CA ALA A 15 -9.44 16.28 -14.86
C ALA A 15 -10.80 16.18 -15.57
N ARG A 16 -11.09 15.03 -16.19
CA ARG A 16 -12.35 14.82 -16.92
C ARG A 16 -13.53 14.95 -15.93
N PRO A 17 -14.64 15.62 -16.30
CA PRO A 17 -15.75 15.87 -15.37
C PRO A 17 -16.31 14.61 -14.69
N GLY A 18 -16.43 13.49 -15.42
CA GLY A 18 -16.92 12.22 -14.86
C GLY A 18 -15.96 11.53 -13.89
N PHE A 19 -14.70 11.95 -13.86
CA PHE A 19 -13.69 11.42 -12.95
C PHE A 19 -13.74 12.10 -11.58
N LEU A 20 -13.95 13.43 -11.57
CA LEU A 20 -14.12 14.20 -10.34
C LEU A 20 -15.33 13.72 -9.54
N ALA A 21 -16.46 13.45 -10.21
CA ALA A 21 -17.66 12.93 -9.56
C ALA A 21 -17.44 11.52 -8.95
N ALA A 22 -16.76 10.62 -9.67
CA ALA A 22 -16.46 9.28 -9.16
C ALA A 22 -15.53 9.30 -7.93
N ALA A 23 -14.56 10.22 -7.92
CA ALA A 23 -13.67 10.42 -6.79
C ALA A 23 -14.43 11.00 -5.57
N GLU A 24 -15.36 11.94 -5.81
CA GLU A 24 -16.19 12.55 -4.76
C GLU A 24 -17.10 11.51 -4.09
N GLU A 25 -17.72 10.61 -4.87
CA GLU A 25 -18.52 9.51 -4.34
C GLU A 25 -17.72 8.50 -3.53
N ALA A 26 -16.46 8.24 -3.91
CA ALA A 26 -15.59 7.27 -3.24
C ALA A 26 -14.93 7.83 -1.97
N ALA A 27 -14.75 9.15 -1.88
CA ALA A 27 -13.98 9.80 -0.82
C ALA A 27 -14.44 9.46 0.61
N PRO A 28 -15.75 9.42 0.95
CA PRO A 28 -16.19 9.09 2.30
C PRO A 28 -15.79 7.67 2.73
N LEU A 29 -15.89 6.69 1.82
CA LEU A 29 -15.52 5.30 2.12
C LEU A 29 -13.99 5.15 2.23
N ALA A 30 -13.23 5.77 1.32
CA ALA A 30 -11.77 5.77 1.39
C ALA A 30 -11.28 6.42 2.70
N GLU A 31 -11.86 7.54 3.12
CA GLU A 31 -11.55 8.18 4.40
C GLU A 31 -11.90 7.26 5.59
N ALA A 32 -13.06 6.60 5.56
CA ALA A 32 -13.46 5.69 6.63
C ALA A 32 -12.49 4.50 6.78
N VAL A 33 -12.03 3.92 5.67
CA VAL A 33 -11.04 2.83 5.65
C VAL A 33 -9.69 3.30 6.18
N TRP A 34 -9.23 4.47 5.73
CA TRP A 34 -7.99 5.09 6.20
C TRP A 34 -8.03 5.37 7.72
N LYS A 35 -9.15 5.90 8.23
CA LYS A 35 -9.35 6.14 9.66
C LYS A 35 -9.40 4.85 10.47
N ALA A 36 -10.14 3.84 10.02
CA ALA A 36 -10.24 2.54 10.69
C ALA A 36 -8.87 1.83 10.81
N SER A 37 -7.99 2.07 9.84
CA SER A 37 -6.61 1.55 9.84
C SER A 37 -5.65 2.35 10.74
N GLY A 38 -6.13 3.43 11.39
CA GLY A 38 -5.35 4.27 12.29
C GLY A 38 -4.67 5.47 11.62
N GLY A 39 -5.12 5.87 10.43
CA GLY A 39 -4.48 6.91 9.64
C GLY A 39 -4.34 8.27 10.35
N GLU A 40 -5.28 8.62 11.24
CA GLU A 40 -5.18 9.85 12.04
C GLU A 40 -3.95 9.88 12.95
N ASN A 41 -3.43 8.71 13.33
CA ASN A 41 -2.22 8.60 14.13
C ASN A 41 -0.93 8.55 13.28
N TRP A 42 -1.01 8.47 11.96
CA TRP A 42 0.16 8.38 11.07
C TRP A 42 1.22 9.47 11.33
N PRO A 43 0.87 10.76 11.58
CA PRO A 43 1.88 11.79 11.90
C PRO A 43 2.71 11.52 13.16
N ASN A 44 2.22 10.68 14.07
CA ASN A 44 2.92 10.32 15.30
C ASN A 44 3.86 9.12 15.11
N VAL A 45 3.69 8.32 14.05
CA VAL A 45 4.50 7.13 13.80
C VAL A 45 5.96 7.52 13.55
N LYS A 46 6.87 6.81 14.23
CA LYS A 46 8.32 7.01 14.16
C LYS A 46 9.01 5.87 13.44
N THR A 47 8.78 4.64 13.90
CA THR A 47 9.36 3.45 13.29
C THR A 47 8.35 2.35 13.11
N ILE A 48 8.56 1.53 12.08
CA ILE A 48 7.81 0.31 11.81
C ILE A 48 8.81 -0.82 11.61
N ASP A 49 8.84 -1.76 12.55
CA ASP A 49 9.59 -3.00 12.44
C ASP A 49 8.63 -4.10 11.98
N PHE A 50 9.04 -4.89 10.98
CA PHE A 50 8.29 -6.08 10.57
C PHE A 50 9.17 -7.01 9.72
N THR A 51 8.74 -8.26 9.60
CA THR A 51 9.31 -9.23 8.66
C THR A 51 8.24 -9.63 7.66
N PHE A 52 8.46 -9.36 6.39
CA PHE A 52 7.63 -9.85 5.30
C PHE A 52 8.06 -11.27 4.93
N ALA A 53 7.16 -12.24 5.05
CA ALA A 53 7.42 -13.64 4.71
C ALA A 53 6.38 -14.17 3.73
N VAL A 54 6.84 -14.85 2.68
CA VAL A 54 5.98 -15.56 1.72
C VAL A 54 6.15 -17.05 1.96
N GLU A 55 5.06 -17.74 2.25
CA GLU A 55 5.02 -19.16 2.55
C GLU A 55 4.19 -19.92 1.52
N LYS A 56 4.61 -21.13 1.19
CA LYS A 56 3.85 -22.08 0.38
C LYS A 56 4.03 -23.47 0.95
N GLY A 57 2.93 -24.15 1.25
CA GLY A 57 2.97 -25.51 1.82
C GLY A 57 3.77 -25.61 3.14
N GLY A 58 3.74 -24.55 3.97
CA GLY A 58 4.48 -24.49 5.24
C GLY A 58 5.98 -24.21 5.12
N GLN A 59 6.48 -23.90 3.92
CA GLN A 59 7.87 -23.51 3.70
C GLN A 59 7.95 -22.02 3.38
N THR A 60 8.87 -21.30 4.05
CA THR A 60 9.19 -19.91 3.73
C THR A 60 10.01 -19.83 2.44
N LEU A 61 9.42 -19.27 1.39
CA LEU A 61 10.05 -19.08 0.08
C LEU A 61 10.87 -17.78 0.01
N VAL A 62 10.34 -16.71 0.62
CA VAL A 62 10.92 -15.38 0.66
C VAL A 62 10.77 -14.83 2.06
N SER A 63 11.80 -14.16 2.56
CA SER A 63 11.73 -13.40 3.81
C SER A 63 12.59 -12.14 3.70
N ALA A 64 12.07 -11.02 4.18
CA ALA A 64 12.78 -9.76 4.34
C ALA A 64 12.41 -9.11 5.68
N GLU A 65 13.42 -8.74 6.47
CA GLU A 65 13.24 -7.95 7.70
C GLU A 65 13.38 -6.47 7.37
N HIS A 66 12.51 -5.65 7.94
CA HIS A 66 12.45 -4.21 7.77
C HIS A 66 12.60 -3.51 9.12
N HIS A 67 13.43 -2.48 9.14
CA HIS A 67 13.44 -1.46 10.18
C HIS A 67 13.25 -0.12 9.47
N TRP A 68 11.98 0.29 9.36
CA TRP A 68 11.60 1.49 8.64
C TRP A 68 11.53 2.67 9.61
N ASP A 69 12.40 3.66 9.41
CA ASP A 69 12.32 4.98 10.03
C ASP A 69 11.47 5.90 9.15
N VAL A 70 10.25 6.15 9.61
CA VAL A 70 9.26 6.96 8.88
C VAL A 70 9.68 8.43 8.87
N VAL A 71 10.36 8.91 9.92
CA VAL A 71 10.77 10.32 10.05
C VAL A 71 12.00 10.59 9.19
N ALA A 72 12.99 9.70 9.24
CA ALA A 72 14.22 9.83 8.48
C ALA A 72 14.03 9.47 6.99
N GLN A 73 12.88 8.90 6.61
CA GLN A 73 12.61 8.40 5.26
C GLN A 73 13.67 7.38 4.83
N THR A 74 13.99 6.44 5.72
CA THR A 74 14.94 5.36 5.44
C THR A 74 14.35 4.01 5.86
N ASP A 75 14.74 2.95 5.16
CA ASP A 75 14.42 1.59 5.58
C ASP A 75 15.68 0.73 5.55
N ARG A 76 15.95 0.02 6.64
CA ARG A 76 17.00 -0.98 6.68
C ARG A 76 16.41 -2.35 6.43
N VAL A 77 16.72 -2.90 5.26
CA VAL A 77 16.17 -4.16 4.77
C VAL A 77 17.24 -5.24 4.86
N LYS A 78 16.88 -6.39 5.45
CA LYS A 78 17.71 -7.60 5.43
C LYS A 78 17.02 -8.73 4.71
N TRP A 79 17.73 -9.37 3.78
CA TRP A 79 17.21 -10.52 3.05
C TRP A 79 18.37 -11.36 2.52
N LYS A 80 18.27 -12.70 2.56
CA LYS A 80 19.26 -13.62 1.95
C LYS A 80 20.73 -13.27 2.28
N GLY A 81 21.00 -12.83 3.52
CA GLY A 81 22.34 -12.41 3.97
C GLY A 81 22.78 -10.99 3.58
N LYS A 82 21.97 -10.24 2.84
CA LYS A 82 22.13 -8.80 2.59
C LYS A 82 21.58 -7.98 3.75
N ASP A 83 22.15 -6.79 3.93
CA ASP A 83 21.80 -5.83 4.98
C ASP A 83 22.06 -4.43 4.43
N VAL A 84 20.99 -3.75 4.01
CA VAL A 84 21.07 -2.52 3.23
C VAL A 84 20.13 -1.49 3.80
N THR A 85 20.63 -0.29 4.08
CA THR A 85 19.81 0.87 4.41
C THR A 85 19.59 1.70 3.16
N VAL A 86 18.33 1.88 2.77
CA VAL A 86 17.93 2.67 1.62
C VAL A 86 17.32 4.00 2.05
N ASN A 87 17.67 5.09 1.36
CA ASN A 87 16.96 6.36 1.43
C ASN A 87 15.75 6.29 0.50
N LEU A 88 14.56 6.54 1.03
CA LEU A 88 13.30 6.38 0.31
C LEU A 88 12.99 7.58 -0.60
N ALA A 89 13.58 8.75 -0.32
CA ALA A 89 13.45 9.95 -1.13
C ALA A 89 14.48 10.01 -2.28
N ASP A 90 15.63 9.37 -2.10
CA ASP A 90 16.69 9.27 -3.11
C ASP A 90 17.34 7.86 -3.08
N PRO A 91 16.66 6.84 -3.61
CA PRO A 91 17.16 5.48 -3.57
C PRO A 91 18.46 5.32 -4.37
N ALA A 92 19.40 4.55 -3.81
CA ALA A 92 20.67 4.28 -4.46
C ALA A 92 20.48 3.55 -5.81
N THR A 93 21.42 3.77 -6.73
CA THR A 93 21.35 3.24 -8.10
C THR A 93 22.10 1.94 -8.31
N ASP A 94 22.86 1.47 -7.31
CA ASP A 94 23.47 0.15 -7.31
C ASP A 94 22.41 -0.96 -7.17
N GLU A 95 22.82 -2.20 -7.45
CA GLU A 95 21.91 -3.35 -7.50
C GLU A 95 21.24 -3.63 -6.15
N ASP A 96 22.01 -3.58 -5.06
CA ASP A 96 21.54 -3.89 -3.72
C ASP A 96 20.57 -2.82 -3.21
N GLY A 97 20.87 -1.53 -3.46
CA GLY A 97 20.00 -0.40 -3.14
C GLY A 97 18.67 -0.43 -3.90
N LYS A 98 18.70 -0.74 -5.20
CA LYS A 98 17.48 -0.93 -6.00
C LYS A 98 16.63 -2.10 -5.49
N ALA A 99 17.27 -3.21 -5.13
CA ALA A 99 16.58 -4.38 -4.58
C ALA A 99 15.94 -4.08 -3.22
N ALA A 100 16.65 -3.37 -2.32
CA ALA A 100 16.11 -2.94 -1.03
C ALA A 100 14.91 -1.99 -1.20
N TYR A 101 15.03 -1.00 -2.10
CA TYR A 101 13.93 -0.09 -2.40
C TYR A 101 12.69 -0.82 -2.94
N ALA A 102 12.88 -1.72 -3.90
CA ALA A 102 11.78 -2.50 -4.48
C ALA A 102 11.07 -3.36 -3.41
N ARG A 103 11.83 -3.93 -2.47
CA ARG A 103 11.25 -4.64 -1.31
C ARG A 103 10.46 -3.71 -0.42
N TRP A 104 11.03 -2.57 -0.01
CA TRP A 104 10.26 -1.59 0.78
C TRP A 104 8.96 -1.18 0.07
N VAL A 105 9.00 -0.89 -1.23
CA VAL A 105 7.80 -0.53 -2.01
C VAL A 105 6.76 -1.65 -1.95
N ASN A 106 7.13 -2.91 -2.24
CA ASN A 106 6.20 -4.03 -2.26
C ASN A 106 5.72 -4.42 -0.85
N ASP A 107 6.66 -4.68 0.05
CA ASP A 107 6.42 -5.30 1.34
C ASP A 107 5.67 -4.33 2.26
N SER A 108 5.98 -3.03 2.21
CA SER A 108 5.21 -2.00 2.93
C SER A 108 3.81 -1.76 2.34
N TYR A 109 3.60 -2.04 1.04
CA TYR A 109 2.27 -1.92 0.44
C TYR A 109 1.34 -3.03 0.93
N TRP A 110 1.83 -4.27 1.00
CA TRP A 110 1.10 -5.37 1.64
C TRP A 110 0.74 -5.09 3.10
N LEU A 111 1.61 -4.39 3.84
CA LEU A 111 1.32 -4.01 5.22
C LEU A 111 0.35 -2.82 5.36
N LEU A 112 0.49 -1.79 4.51
CA LEU A 112 -0.10 -0.47 4.75
C LEU A 112 -1.04 0.04 3.64
N ALA A 113 -1.47 -0.77 2.67
CA ALA A 113 -2.27 -0.28 1.55
C ALA A 113 -3.43 0.67 1.95
N PRO A 114 -4.25 0.38 2.98
CA PRO A 114 -5.28 1.31 3.47
C PRO A 114 -4.77 2.69 3.92
N LEU A 115 -3.58 2.75 4.51
CA LEU A 115 -2.99 3.98 5.03
C LEU A 115 -2.37 4.84 3.93
N LYS A 116 -2.07 4.25 2.78
CA LYS A 116 -1.54 4.93 1.60
C LYS A 116 -2.61 5.66 0.80
N PHE A 117 -3.90 5.56 1.14
CA PHE A 117 -5.00 6.16 0.36
C PHE A 117 -4.92 7.68 0.16
N LYS A 118 -4.13 8.39 0.98
CA LYS A 118 -3.89 9.83 0.86
C LYS A 118 -2.62 10.17 0.07
N ASP A 119 -1.89 9.17 -0.43
CA ASP A 119 -0.72 9.37 -1.26
C ASP A 119 -1.12 10.05 -2.58
N ARG A 120 -0.24 10.90 -3.09
CA ARG A 120 -0.47 11.61 -4.35
C ARG A 120 -0.58 10.62 -5.50
N GLY A 121 -1.54 10.87 -6.39
CA GLY A 121 -1.73 10.06 -7.59
C GLY A 121 -2.57 8.80 -7.36
N ILE A 122 -3.08 8.55 -6.15
CA ILE A 122 -4.09 7.50 -5.93
C ILE A 122 -5.46 8.01 -6.36
N GLN A 123 -6.21 7.13 -7.02
CA GLN A 123 -7.53 7.39 -7.55
C GLN A 123 -8.50 6.31 -7.06
N PHE A 124 -9.73 6.72 -6.73
CA PHE A 124 -10.77 5.82 -6.27
C PHE A 124 -12.04 5.95 -7.10
N LYS A 125 -12.73 4.82 -7.27
CA LYS A 125 -14.09 4.75 -7.78
C LYS A 125 -14.91 3.81 -6.91
N ALA A 126 -16.06 4.28 -6.42
CA ALA A 126 -17.00 3.44 -5.72
C ALA A 126 -17.69 2.47 -6.69
N GLU A 127 -17.81 1.19 -6.31
CA GLU A 127 -18.53 0.17 -7.07
C GLU A 127 -19.76 -0.38 -6.33
N GLY A 128 -20.17 0.28 -5.23
CA GLY A 128 -21.33 -0.11 -4.43
C GLY A 128 -21.04 -1.28 -3.50
N ARG A 129 -22.08 -2.08 -3.21
CA ARG A 129 -21.99 -3.27 -2.35
C ARG A 129 -22.03 -4.55 -3.17
N LYS A 130 -21.25 -5.55 -2.77
CA LYS A 130 -21.18 -6.88 -3.40
C LYS A 130 -20.99 -7.95 -2.32
N THR A 131 -21.54 -9.14 -2.54
CA THR A 131 -21.22 -10.31 -1.73
C THR A 131 -19.91 -10.93 -2.22
N ILE A 132 -18.90 -11.00 -1.35
CA ILE A 132 -17.56 -11.55 -1.64
C ILE A 132 -17.22 -12.52 -0.50
N ASP A 133 -16.76 -13.73 -0.85
CA ASP A 133 -16.45 -14.80 0.12
C ASP A 133 -17.60 -15.11 1.11
N GLY A 134 -18.84 -14.93 0.67
CA GLY A 134 -20.04 -15.14 1.48
C GLY A 134 -20.41 -14.00 2.44
N ALA A 135 -19.68 -12.88 2.40
CA ALA A 135 -19.95 -11.69 3.21
C ALA A 135 -20.29 -10.47 2.34
N GLU A 136 -21.15 -9.59 2.85
CA GLU A 136 -21.45 -8.30 2.19
C GLU A 136 -20.28 -7.33 2.39
N CYS A 137 -19.76 -6.78 1.29
CA CYS A 137 -18.65 -5.82 1.28
C CYS A 137 -19.04 -4.53 0.55
N GLU A 138 -18.49 -3.40 1.01
CA GLU A 138 -18.42 -2.17 0.22
C GLU A 138 -17.18 -2.20 -0.67
N VAL A 139 -17.29 -1.68 -1.90
CA VAL A 139 -16.26 -1.92 -2.93
C VAL A 139 -15.68 -0.61 -3.44
N LEU A 140 -14.36 -0.52 -3.43
CA LEU A 140 -13.58 0.54 -4.05
C LEU A 140 -12.67 -0.03 -5.14
N LEU A 141 -12.66 0.58 -6.31
CA LEU A 141 -11.60 0.37 -7.29
C LEU A 141 -10.53 1.44 -7.09
N LEU A 142 -9.31 1.01 -6.79
CA LEU A 142 -8.10 1.82 -6.65
C LEU A 142 -7.28 1.73 -7.95
N SER A 143 -6.87 2.88 -8.48
CA SER A 143 -5.90 2.99 -9.58
C SER A 143 -4.87 4.10 -9.33
N PHE A 144 -3.81 4.13 -10.14
CA PHE A 144 -2.71 5.10 -10.00
C PHE A 144 -2.63 6.03 -11.21
N ASP A 145 -2.38 7.30 -10.95
CA ASP A 145 -2.11 8.33 -11.96
C ASP A 145 -0.60 8.53 -12.11
N GLN A 146 0.03 7.67 -12.91
CA GLN A 146 1.46 7.76 -13.27
C GLN A 146 2.43 7.82 -12.08
N VAL A 147 2.08 7.17 -10.96
CA VAL A 147 2.91 7.05 -9.75
C VAL A 147 3.24 5.60 -9.44
N GLY A 148 4.31 5.38 -8.68
CA GLY A 148 4.75 4.05 -8.26
C GLY A 148 5.54 3.29 -9.31
N LEU A 149 5.97 2.08 -8.96
CA LEU A 149 6.75 1.19 -9.85
C LEU A 149 5.84 0.47 -10.86
N THR A 150 4.56 0.31 -10.55
CA THR A 150 3.57 -0.38 -11.38
C THR A 150 2.30 0.47 -11.60
N PRO A 151 2.42 1.61 -12.32
CA PRO A 151 1.34 2.60 -12.44
C PRO A 151 0.08 2.11 -13.18
N ASN A 152 0.15 0.96 -13.85
CA ASN A 152 -0.99 0.38 -14.57
C ASN A 152 -1.78 -0.63 -13.72
N ASP A 153 -1.26 -1.02 -12.56
CA ASP A 153 -1.94 -1.95 -11.66
C ASP A 153 -3.20 -1.30 -11.10
N GLN A 154 -4.20 -2.13 -10.84
CA GLN A 154 -5.41 -1.73 -10.13
C GLN A 154 -5.71 -2.71 -9.00
N TYR A 155 -6.41 -2.23 -8.00
CA TYR A 155 -6.85 -3.05 -6.89
C TYR A 155 -8.34 -2.83 -6.67
N ARG A 156 -9.13 -3.90 -6.75
CA ARG A 156 -10.51 -3.85 -6.25
C ARG A 156 -10.50 -4.26 -4.79
N LEU A 157 -10.87 -3.34 -3.93
CA LEU A 157 -10.81 -3.46 -2.49
C LEU A 157 -12.20 -3.83 -1.96
N TYR A 158 -12.26 -4.86 -1.13
CA TYR A 158 -13.50 -5.37 -0.52
C TYR A 158 -13.49 -5.07 0.97
N ILE A 159 -14.34 -4.15 1.39
CA ILE A 159 -14.30 -3.53 2.70
C ILE A 159 -15.47 -4.05 3.53
N ASP A 160 -15.16 -4.51 4.75
CA ASP A 160 -16.18 -4.90 5.70
C ASP A 160 -17.01 -3.66 6.13
N PRO A 161 -18.34 -3.67 5.95
CA PRO A 161 -19.17 -2.49 6.17
C PRO A 161 -19.28 -2.10 7.65
N ALA A 162 -19.03 -3.02 8.59
CA ALA A 162 -19.14 -2.78 10.03
C ALA A 162 -17.85 -2.23 10.62
N THR A 163 -16.70 -2.79 10.23
CA THR A 163 -15.38 -2.42 10.77
C THR A 163 -14.66 -1.38 9.92
N LYS A 164 -15.04 -1.25 8.65
CA LYS A 164 -14.32 -0.47 7.61
C LYS A 164 -12.88 -0.94 7.37
N LEU A 165 -12.53 -2.15 7.81
CA LEU A 165 -11.26 -2.78 7.49
C LEU A 165 -11.36 -3.48 6.12
N LEU A 166 -10.21 -3.62 5.46
CA LEU A 166 -10.10 -4.36 4.21
C LEU A 166 -10.24 -5.85 4.52
N ALA A 167 -11.21 -6.54 3.93
CA ALA A 167 -11.42 -7.97 4.11
C ALA A 167 -10.62 -8.78 3.08
N SER A 168 -10.60 -8.29 1.83
CA SER A 168 -9.84 -8.88 0.75
C SER A 168 -9.66 -7.88 -0.39
N TRP A 169 -8.87 -8.25 -1.38
CA TRP A 169 -8.76 -7.50 -2.63
C TRP A 169 -8.64 -8.42 -3.85
N ASP A 170 -8.92 -7.86 -5.02
CA ASP A 170 -8.43 -8.40 -6.28
C ASP A 170 -7.31 -7.49 -6.80
N TYR A 171 -6.10 -8.03 -6.90
CA TYR A 171 -5.00 -7.42 -7.64
C TYR A 171 -5.23 -7.63 -9.14
N ILE A 172 -5.26 -6.55 -9.92
CA ILE A 172 -5.54 -6.56 -11.36
C ILE A 172 -4.32 -5.98 -12.09
N SER A 173 -3.49 -6.85 -12.67
CA SER A 173 -2.30 -6.43 -13.43
C SER A 173 -2.61 -6.00 -14.86
N GLU A 174 -3.69 -6.55 -15.42
CA GLU A 174 -4.21 -6.18 -16.75
C GLU A 174 -5.69 -6.59 -16.88
N PRO A 175 -6.44 -6.01 -17.84
CA PRO A 175 -7.86 -6.32 -18.00
C PRO A 175 -8.12 -7.83 -18.14
N GLY A 176 -8.99 -8.36 -17.29
CA GLY A 176 -9.38 -9.78 -17.30
C GLY A 176 -8.41 -10.72 -16.58
N LYS A 177 -7.31 -10.23 -16.00
CA LYS A 177 -6.44 -11.02 -15.12
C LYS A 177 -6.41 -10.41 -13.73
N SER A 178 -6.97 -11.14 -12.77
CA SER A 178 -6.92 -10.77 -11.36
C SER A 178 -6.46 -11.91 -10.48
N LYS A 179 -5.87 -11.56 -9.33
CA LYS A 179 -5.56 -12.49 -8.24
C LYS A 179 -6.23 -12.03 -6.97
N HIS A 180 -6.96 -12.93 -6.33
CA HIS A 180 -7.65 -12.65 -5.08
C HIS A 180 -6.68 -12.80 -3.91
N GLY A 181 -6.76 -11.91 -2.92
CA GLY A 181 -5.96 -11.96 -1.71
C GLY A 181 -6.73 -11.49 -0.48
N THR A 182 -6.75 -12.31 0.58
CA THR A 182 -7.42 -11.95 1.84
C THR A 182 -6.59 -10.99 2.69
N TRP A 183 -7.24 -10.31 3.62
CA TRP A 183 -6.64 -9.45 4.63
C TRP A 183 -7.12 -9.90 6.00
N GLU A 184 -6.26 -10.61 6.72
CA GLU A 184 -6.62 -11.36 7.92
C GLU A 184 -5.71 -11.02 9.10
N ASN A 185 -6.09 -11.53 10.28
CA ASN A 185 -5.34 -11.42 11.51
C ASN A 185 -4.91 -9.98 11.84
N TYR A 186 -5.89 -9.08 11.92
CA TYR A 186 -5.66 -7.66 12.22
C TYR A 186 -5.12 -7.46 13.64
N GLN A 187 -4.03 -6.73 13.75
CA GLN A 187 -3.35 -6.40 15.01
C GLN A 187 -3.28 -4.89 15.23
N LYS A 188 -3.30 -4.48 16.50
CA LYS A 188 -3.09 -3.09 16.90
C LYS A 188 -1.66 -2.88 17.35
N SER A 189 -0.97 -1.89 16.78
CA SER A 189 0.41 -1.55 17.15
C SER A 189 0.65 -0.06 16.92
N GLY A 190 1.20 0.64 17.91
CA GLY A 190 1.56 2.06 17.79
C GLY A 190 0.43 2.99 17.30
N GLY A 191 -0.83 2.68 17.60
CA GLY A 191 -2.01 3.43 17.16
C GLY A 191 -2.52 3.09 15.75
N LEU A 192 -1.94 2.09 15.08
CA LEU A 192 -2.39 1.57 13.80
C LEU A 192 -3.14 0.23 13.98
N THR A 193 -4.04 -0.09 13.05
CA THR A 193 -4.73 -1.39 12.95
C THR A 193 -4.37 -2.02 11.60
N LEU A 194 -3.54 -3.07 11.61
CA LEU A 194 -2.90 -3.61 10.41
C LEU A 194 -3.15 -5.12 10.26
N ALA A 195 -3.45 -5.59 9.05
CA ALA A 195 -3.52 -7.02 8.77
C ALA A 195 -2.11 -7.61 8.82
N THR A 196 -2.01 -8.86 9.27
CA THR A 196 -0.71 -9.55 9.37
C THR A 196 -0.67 -10.87 8.62
N GLU A 197 -1.77 -11.26 7.98
CA GLU A 197 -1.86 -12.44 7.14
C GLU A 197 -2.65 -12.12 5.86
N HIS A 198 -2.15 -12.61 4.73
CA HIS A 198 -2.84 -12.52 3.45
C HIS A 198 -2.75 -13.85 2.70
N LYS A 199 -3.90 -14.43 2.35
CA LYS A 199 -3.94 -15.71 1.62
C LYS A 199 -4.25 -15.45 0.16
N MET A 200 -3.44 -16.02 -0.72
CA MET A 200 -3.56 -15.95 -2.18
C MET A 200 -3.32 -17.32 -2.79
N ASP A 201 -4.37 -17.98 -3.26
CA ASP A 201 -4.30 -19.34 -3.81
C ASP A 201 -3.60 -20.32 -2.82
N GLU A 202 -2.43 -20.85 -3.19
CA GLU A 202 -1.61 -21.76 -2.37
C GLU A 202 -0.53 -21.03 -1.54
N VAL A 203 -0.48 -19.70 -1.62
CA VAL A 203 0.53 -18.85 -1.00
C VAL A 203 -0.08 -18.08 0.16
N GLU A 204 0.68 -17.95 1.24
CA GLU A 204 0.35 -17.11 2.38
C GLU A 204 1.46 -16.09 2.58
N ILE A 205 1.09 -14.82 2.71
CA ILE A 205 1.98 -13.74 3.11
C ILE A 205 1.75 -13.49 4.60
N LYS A 206 2.84 -13.44 5.37
CA LYS A 206 2.81 -13.15 6.81
C LYS A 206 3.66 -11.92 7.12
N ILE A 207 3.13 -11.07 7.97
CA ILE A 207 3.83 -9.95 8.60
C ILE A 207 4.19 -10.39 10.01
N LEU A 208 5.43 -10.80 10.21
CA LEU A 208 5.94 -11.25 11.50
C LEU A 208 6.62 -10.08 12.23
N ASN A 209 6.78 -10.21 13.55
CA ASN A 209 7.51 -9.24 14.37
C ASN A 209 7.02 -7.79 14.26
N LEU A 210 5.73 -7.59 13.94
CA LEU A 210 5.17 -6.25 13.74
C LEU A 210 5.27 -5.41 15.02
N LYS A 211 5.98 -4.29 14.94
CA LYS A 211 6.05 -3.29 16.00
C LYS A 211 6.06 -1.89 15.40
N VAL A 212 5.05 -1.10 15.77
CA VAL A 212 4.97 0.31 15.41
C VAL A 212 5.29 1.13 16.65
N THR A 213 6.26 2.03 16.55
CA THR A 213 6.59 3.00 17.60
C THR A 213 6.07 4.37 17.19
N SER A 214 5.29 5.01 18.05
CA SER A 214 4.73 6.35 17.84
C SER A 214 5.12 7.28 18.98
N SER A 215 5.19 8.59 18.71
CA SER A 215 5.28 9.59 19.78
C SER A 215 4.04 9.53 20.67
N GLN A 216 4.25 9.68 21.97
CA GLN A 216 3.16 9.87 22.95
C GLN A 216 2.45 11.21 22.72
#